data_AF-A0A482XV86-F1
#
_entry.id   AF-A0A482XV86-F1
#
_cell.length_a   1.000
_cell.length_b   1.000
_cell.length_c   1.000
_cell.angle_alpha   90.00
_cell.angle_beta   90.00
_cell.angle_gamma   90.00
#
_symmetry.space_group_name_H-M   'P 1'
#
loop_
_entity.id
_entity.type
_entity.pdbx_description
1 polymer ?
#
loop_
_entity_poly.entity_id
_entity_poly.type
_entity_poly.pdbx_seq_one_letter_code
_entity_poly.pdbx_strand_id
1 'polypeptide(L)'
;MDLIYSEFTVYRVQMRNSKNDIYDKKCELVNEMTQEGYRLLKTTGTVLRYFFSGYTIVPICGIIFHFFELEPIEKLPLLFKFYSPISLSQTVTSFHEYLVCTALQLFYIYYSVVLALFNSLSQMLSMFHMRVEMKLFQLNVKEINMFCENNTTQINNNESLDLKNNTFYENELRLMMRKLARHHQIICR
;
A
#
# COMPACT_ATOMS: atom_id res chain seq x y z
N MET A 1 17.10 -5.80 0.65
CA MET A 1 15.68 -5.35 0.73
C MET A 1 15.04 -6.31 1.71
N ASP A 2 15.17 -5.98 2.99
CA ASP A 2 14.79 -6.87 4.08
C ASP A 2 13.30 -6.72 4.32
N LEU A 3 12.55 -7.57 3.60
CA LEU A 3 11.12 -7.72 3.73
C LEU A 3 10.84 -8.23 5.15
N ILE A 4 10.24 -7.38 5.97
CA ILE A 4 9.61 -7.74 7.24
C ILE A 4 10.62 -8.22 8.30
N TYR A 5 11.27 -7.27 8.96
CA TYR A 5 11.88 -7.46 10.30
C TYR A 5 10.82 -7.63 11.42
N SER A 6 9.63 -8.14 11.08
CA SER A 6 8.73 -8.78 12.06
C SER A 6 9.11 -10.26 12.17
N GLU A 7 10.37 -10.51 12.52
CA GLU A 7 10.73 -11.72 13.24
C GLU A 7 10.16 -11.60 14.67
N PHE A 8 8.83 -11.56 14.77
CA PHE A 8 8.16 -12.04 15.97
C PHE A 8 8.17 -13.57 15.88
N THR A 9 9.38 -14.13 15.85
CA THR A 9 9.61 -15.54 16.18
C THR A 9 9.25 -15.68 17.65
N VAL A 10 8.00 -16.05 17.91
CA VAL A 10 7.60 -16.62 19.20
C VAL A 10 8.24 -18.01 19.28
N TYR A 11 9.56 -18.02 19.42
CA TYR A 11 10.30 -19.22 19.76
C TYR A 11 10.00 -19.56 21.22
N ARG A 12 9.53 -20.81 21.39
CA ARG A 12 9.37 -21.57 22.63
C ARG A 12 8.27 -21.10 23.57
N VAL A 13 7.17 -21.85 23.58
CA VAL A 13 6.67 -22.65 24.74
C VAL A 13 5.39 -23.36 24.25
N GLN A 14 5.26 -24.65 24.50
CA GLN A 14 4.24 -25.55 23.95
C GLN A 14 2.83 -25.21 24.48
N MET A 15 1.94 -24.76 23.59
CA MET A 15 0.47 -24.78 23.76
C MET A 15 -0.11 -25.21 22.41
N ARG A 16 -0.13 -26.52 22.15
CA ARG A 16 -0.17 -27.11 20.79
C ARG A 16 -1.43 -26.82 19.96
N ASN A 17 -2.57 -26.50 20.58
CA ASN A 17 -3.84 -26.40 19.86
C ASN A 17 -4.34 -24.95 19.65
N SER A 18 -4.20 -24.04 20.63
CA SER A 18 -4.61 -22.63 20.43
C SER A 18 -3.53 -21.78 19.74
N LYS A 19 -2.24 -22.16 19.84
CA LYS A 19 -1.16 -21.45 19.14
C LYS A 19 -1.18 -21.65 17.63
N ASN A 20 -1.63 -22.81 17.16
CA ASN A 20 -1.78 -23.05 15.72
C ASN A 20 -2.88 -22.16 15.13
N ASP A 21 -4.03 -22.03 15.79
CA ASP A 21 -5.13 -21.17 15.31
C ASP A 21 -4.75 -19.68 15.24
N ILE A 22 -3.98 -19.16 16.21
CA ILE A 22 -3.51 -17.76 16.19
C ILE A 22 -2.43 -17.55 15.13
N TYR A 23 -1.52 -18.52 14.96
CA TYR A 23 -0.49 -18.47 13.94
C TYR A 23 -1.12 -18.50 12.53
N ASP A 24 -2.08 -19.39 12.32
CA ASP A 24 -2.81 -19.51 11.05
C ASP A 24 -3.55 -18.20 10.74
N LYS A 25 -4.18 -17.56 11.74
CA LYS A 25 -4.79 -16.22 11.59
C LYS A 25 -3.80 -15.13 11.22
N LYS A 26 -2.57 -15.16 11.77
CA LYS A 26 -1.51 -14.20 11.41
C LYS A 26 -1.05 -14.43 9.96
N CYS A 27 -0.88 -15.69 9.55
CA CYS A 27 -0.52 -16.04 8.17
C CYS A 27 -1.63 -15.69 7.17
N GLU A 28 -2.89 -15.98 7.50
CA GLU A 28 -4.05 -15.62 6.70
C GLU A 28 -4.13 -14.10 6.50
N LEU A 29 -3.92 -13.32 7.57
CA LEU A 29 -3.91 -11.87 7.49
C LEU A 29 -2.83 -11.33 6.53
N VAL A 30 -1.62 -11.89 6.57
CA VAL A 30 -0.53 -11.49 5.66
C VAL A 30 -0.85 -11.88 4.21
N ASN A 31 -1.44 -13.06 3.98
CA ASN A 31 -1.85 -13.51 2.66
C ASN A 31 -2.98 -12.66 2.08
N GLU A 32 -4.01 -12.35 2.87
CA GLU A 32 -5.13 -11.49 2.48
C GLU A 32 -4.61 -10.11 2.04
N MET A 33 -3.72 -9.52 2.83
CA MET A 33 -3.11 -8.22 2.55
C MET A 33 -2.25 -8.22 1.29
N THR A 34 -1.49 -9.30 1.08
CA THR A 34 -0.70 -9.48 -0.14
C THR A 34 -1.61 -9.55 -1.36
N GLN A 35 -2.72 -10.29 -1.26
CA GLN A 35 -3.70 -10.43 -2.32
C GLN A 35 -4.45 -9.13 -2.61
N GLU A 36 -4.81 -8.36 -1.58
CA GLU A 36 -5.38 -7.01 -1.73
C GLU A 36 -4.40 -6.07 -2.44
N GLY A 37 -3.12 -6.12 -2.09
CA GLY A 37 -2.06 -5.35 -2.75
C GLY A 37 -1.96 -5.65 -4.25
N TYR A 38 -1.96 -6.92 -4.63
CA TYR A 38 -1.98 -7.33 -6.05
C TYR A 38 -3.24 -6.86 -6.78
N ARG A 39 -4.41 -6.97 -6.13
CA ARG A 39 -5.68 -6.51 -6.72
C ARG A 39 -5.66 -5.00 -6.96
N LEU A 40 -5.13 -4.23 -6.02
CA LEU A 40 -5.00 -2.78 -6.15
C LEU A 40 -4.07 -2.44 -7.32
N LEU A 41 -2.89 -3.04 -7.39
CA LEU A 41 -1.92 -2.79 -8.47
C LEU A 41 -2.52 -3.07 -9.85
N LYS A 42 -3.22 -4.21 -9.98
CA LYS A 42 -3.90 -4.58 -11.23
C LYS A 42 -4.96 -3.56 -11.62
N THR A 43 -5.79 -3.13 -10.67
CA THR A 43 -6.86 -2.15 -10.90
C THR A 43 -6.28 -0.79 -11.31
N THR A 44 -5.24 -0.33 -10.61
CA THR A 44 -4.53 0.91 -10.92
C THR A 44 -3.94 0.90 -12.33
N GLY A 45 -3.32 -0.21 -12.75
CA GLY A 45 -2.82 -0.37 -14.11
C GLY A 45 -3.92 -0.29 -15.17
N THR A 46 -5.10 -0.84 -14.88
CA THR A 46 -6.26 -0.74 -15.77
C THR A 46 -6.79 0.69 -15.86
N VAL A 47 -6.94 1.39 -14.73
CA VAL A 47 -7.39 2.80 -14.70
C VAL A 47 -6.42 3.70 -15.47
N LEU A 48 -5.11 3.49 -15.32
CA LEU A 48 -4.08 4.22 -16.07
C LEU A 48 -4.26 4.08 -17.58
N ARG A 49 -4.48 2.87 -18.06
CA ARG A 49 -4.70 2.61 -19.49
C ARG A 49 -5.91 3.38 -20.01
N TYR A 50 -7.05 3.32 -19.32
CA TYR A 50 -8.24 4.04 -19.74
C TYR A 50 -8.06 5.56 -19.71
N PHE A 51 -7.44 6.09 -18.66
CA PHE A 51 -7.15 7.51 -18.56
C PHE A 51 -6.28 7.97 -19.75
N PHE A 52 -5.15 7.29 -19.99
CA PHE A 52 -4.25 7.62 -21.09
C PHE A 52 -4.90 7.47 -22.47
N SER A 53 -5.72 6.42 -22.67
CA SER A 53 -6.51 6.28 -23.90
C SER A 53 -7.43 7.47 -24.14
N GLY A 54 -8.08 7.99 -23.09
CA GLY A 54 -8.94 9.18 -23.18
C GLY A 54 -8.19 10.42 -23.67
N TYR A 55 -7.00 10.68 -23.12
CA TYR A 55 -6.19 11.85 -23.53
C TYR A 55 -5.58 11.70 -24.93
N THR A 56 -5.32 10.47 -25.37
CA THR A 56 -4.80 10.21 -26.73
C THR A 56 -5.85 10.41 -27.82
N ILE A 57 -7.15 10.32 -27.51
CA ILE A 57 -8.23 10.55 -28.49
C ILE A 57 -8.23 11.99 -29.01
N VAL A 58 -8.03 12.98 -28.12
CA VAL A 58 -8.08 14.41 -28.48
C VAL A 58 -7.13 14.76 -29.64
N PRO A 59 -5.82 14.44 -29.58
CA PRO A 59 -4.94 14.72 -30.69
C PRO A 59 -5.18 13.86 -31.93
N ILE A 60 -5.67 12.62 -31.78
CA ILE A 60 -6.08 11.81 -32.93
C ILE A 60 -7.22 12.51 -33.69
N CYS A 61 -8.23 13.01 -32.97
CA CYS A 61 -9.31 13.78 -33.58
C CYS A 61 -8.80 15.06 -34.25
N GLY A 62 -7.85 15.78 -33.63
CA GLY A 62 -7.24 16.96 -34.25
C GLY A 62 -6.49 16.64 -35.54
N ILE A 63 -5.70 15.56 -35.56
CA ILE A 63 -5.02 15.10 -36.78
C ILE A 63 -6.04 14.77 -37.88
N ILE A 64 -7.13 14.07 -37.54
CA ILE A 64 -8.22 13.76 -38.48
C ILE A 64 -8.84 15.06 -39.03
N PHE A 65 -9.23 16.00 -38.17
CA PHE A 65 -9.82 17.28 -38.61
C PHE A 65 -8.90 18.08 -39.53
N HIS A 66 -7.59 18.04 -39.28
CA HIS A 66 -6.61 18.67 -40.16
C HIS A 66 -6.58 18.03 -41.56
N PHE A 67 -6.50 16.69 -41.64
CA PHE A 67 -6.44 15.98 -42.93
C PHE A 67 -7.73 16.07 -43.74
N PHE A 68 -8.89 16.23 -43.09
CA PHE A 68 -10.16 16.48 -43.75
C PHE A 68 -10.41 17.97 -44.07
N GLU A 69 -9.44 18.85 -43.80
CA GLU A 69 -9.55 20.32 -44.00
C GLU A 69 -10.77 20.94 -43.31
N LEU A 70 -11.24 20.32 -42.22
CA LEU A 70 -12.45 20.76 -41.49
C LEU A 70 -12.18 21.98 -40.61
N GLU A 71 -10.97 22.10 -40.08
CA GLU A 71 -10.55 23.22 -39.24
C GLU A 71 -9.15 23.74 -39.60
N PRO A 72 -8.92 25.06 -39.52
CA PRO A 72 -7.58 25.63 -39.64
C PRO A 72 -6.70 25.20 -38.46
N ILE A 73 -5.38 25.12 -38.68
CA ILE A 73 -4.37 24.63 -37.72
C ILE A 73 -4.47 25.32 -36.35
N GLU A 74 -4.75 26.63 -36.36
CA GLU A 74 -4.87 27.47 -35.17
C GLU A 74 -6.01 27.07 -34.23
N LYS A 75 -7.03 26.40 -34.76
CA LYS A 75 -8.23 25.97 -34.02
C LYS A 75 -8.18 24.50 -33.60
N LEU A 76 -7.14 23.76 -34.01
CA LEU A 76 -7.04 22.35 -33.69
C LEU A 76 -7.05 22.11 -32.18
N PRO A 77 -7.74 21.05 -31.73
CA PRO A 77 -7.85 20.75 -30.32
C PRO A 77 -6.48 20.35 -29.75
N LEU A 78 -6.08 21.03 -28.68
CA LEU A 78 -4.94 20.71 -27.84
C LEU A 78 -5.44 20.33 -26.45
N LEU A 79 -4.70 19.46 -25.77
CA LEU A 79 -5.05 19.02 -24.41
C LEU A 79 -4.94 20.16 -23.40
N PHE A 80 -3.95 21.03 -23.61
CA PHE A 80 -3.75 22.24 -22.82
C PHE A 80 -3.41 23.41 -23.74
N LYS A 81 -3.85 24.61 -23.36
CA LYS A 81 -3.37 25.84 -23.98
C LYS A 81 -2.11 26.29 -23.24
N PHE A 82 -0.99 26.36 -23.95
CA PHE A 82 0.25 26.91 -23.42
C PHE A 82 0.96 27.76 -24.47
N TYR A 83 1.89 28.57 -23.99
CA TYR A 83 2.78 29.34 -24.85
C TYR A 83 3.74 28.38 -25.55
N SER A 84 3.73 28.36 -26.89
CA SER A 84 4.65 27.54 -27.64
C SER A 84 6.05 28.17 -27.58
N PRO A 85 7.08 27.43 -27.11
CA PRO A 85 8.45 27.95 -27.09
C PRO A 85 9.06 28.08 -28.49
N ILE A 86 8.42 27.52 -29.52
CA ILE A 86 8.94 27.51 -30.90
C ILE A 86 8.50 28.77 -31.65
N SER A 87 7.19 29.05 -31.68
CA SER A 87 6.62 30.22 -32.36
C SER A 87 6.58 31.47 -31.49
N LEU A 88 6.87 31.35 -30.19
CA LEU A 88 6.63 32.41 -29.20
C LEU A 88 5.21 32.95 -29.31
N SER A 89 4.24 32.08 -29.57
CA SER A 89 2.83 32.41 -29.67
C SER A 89 1.99 31.44 -28.84
N GLN A 90 0.79 31.89 -28.48
CA GLN A 90 -0.21 31.04 -27.84
C GLN A 90 -0.99 30.20 -28.86
N THR A 91 -0.88 30.54 -30.15
CA THR A 91 -1.53 29.84 -31.26
C THR A 91 -0.51 29.02 -32.02
N VAL A 92 -0.86 27.78 -32.35
CA VAL A 92 -0.04 26.93 -33.19
C VAL A 92 -0.17 27.39 -34.64
N THR A 93 0.97 27.64 -35.28
CA THR A 93 1.03 28.24 -36.62
C THR A 93 1.28 27.21 -37.72
N SER A 94 1.87 26.07 -37.35
CA SER A 94 2.26 24.99 -38.27
C SER A 94 1.80 23.64 -37.77
N PHE A 95 1.47 22.73 -38.69
CA PHE A 95 1.12 21.36 -38.35
C PHE A 95 2.27 20.61 -37.68
N HIS A 96 3.53 20.90 -38.06
CA HIS A 96 4.70 20.32 -37.38
C HIS A 96 4.79 20.79 -35.92
N GLU A 97 4.51 22.06 -35.68
CA GLU A 97 4.45 22.62 -34.33
C GLU A 97 3.32 21.97 -33.52
N TYR A 98 2.16 21.73 -34.14
CA TYR A 98 1.04 21.01 -33.53
C TYR A 98 1.43 19.61 -33.07
N LEU A 99 2.11 18.85 -33.94
CA LEU A 99 2.56 17.49 -33.63
C LEU A 99 3.56 17.46 -32.47
N VAL A 100 4.53 18.38 -32.46
CA VAL A 100 5.52 18.48 -31.37
C VAL A 100 4.86 18.87 -30.05
N CYS A 101 3.98 19.88 -30.06
CA CYS A 101 3.26 20.32 -28.88
C CYS A 101 2.38 19.20 -28.32
N THR A 102 1.66 18.50 -29.19
CA THR A 102 0.83 17.36 -28.84
C THR A 102 1.64 16.21 -28.24
N ALA A 103 2.78 15.86 -28.85
CA ALA A 103 3.64 14.80 -28.33
C ALA A 103 4.18 15.14 -26.94
N LEU A 104 4.62 16.40 -26.73
CA LEU A 104 5.05 16.90 -25.43
C LEU A 104 3.92 16.88 -24.39
N GLN A 105 2.69 17.26 -24.78
CA GLN A 105 1.52 17.20 -23.92
C GLN A 105 1.22 15.78 -23.48
N LEU A 106 1.18 14.82 -24.42
CA LEU A 106 0.94 13.42 -24.10
C LEU A 106 2.02 12.85 -23.20
N PHE A 107 3.30 13.18 -23.46
CA PHE A 107 4.40 12.77 -22.61
C PHE A 107 4.28 13.36 -21.20
N TYR A 108 3.96 14.65 -21.09
CA TYR A 108 3.74 15.32 -19.81
C TYR A 108 2.60 14.65 -19.02
N ILE A 109 1.44 14.42 -19.63
CA ILE A 109 0.31 13.75 -18.96
C ILE A 109 0.72 12.35 -18.52
N TYR A 110 1.34 11.57 -19.40
CA TYR A 110 1.81 10.23 -19.05
C TYR A 110 2.73 10.26 -17.84
N TYR A 111 3.74 11.13 -17.86
CA TYR A 111 4.70 11.27 -16.78
C TYR A 111 4.04 11.74 -15.46
N SER A 112 3.19 12.76 -15.51
CA SER A 112 2.46 13.27 -14.36
C SER A 112 1.57 12.20 -13.73
N VAL A 113 0.87 11.40 -14.54
CA VAL A 113 0.03 10.33 -14.03
C VAL A 113 0.89 9.22 -13.42
N VAL A 114 1.99 8.82 -14.05
CA VAL A 114 2.91 7.82 -13.47
C VAL A 114 3.44 8.28 -12.11
N LEU A 115 3.85 9.56 -11.98
CA LEU A 115 4.27 10.14 -10.71
C LEU A 115 3.15 10.16 -9.66
N ALA A 116 1.96 10.62 -10.04
CA ALA A 116 0.81 10.64 -9.15
C ALA A 116 0.47 9.24 -8.63
N LEU A 117 0.53 8.23 -9.51
CA LEU A 117 0.33 6.83 -9.16
C LEU A 117 1.41 6.30 -8.24
N PHE A 118 2.68 6.60 -8.51
CA PHE A 118 3.78 6.19 -7.64
C PHE A 118 3.61 6.75 -6.23
N ASN A 119 3.28 8.04 -6.12
CA ASN A 119 3.01 8.70 -4.83
C ASN A 119 1.79 8.07 -4.13
N SER A 120 0.69 7.86 -4.86
CA SER A 120 -0.52 7.26 -4.31
C SER A 120 -0.31 5.81 -3.85
N LEU A 121 0.38 4.99 -4.64
CA LEU A 121 0.73 3.61 -4.31
C LEU A 121 1.63 3.55 -3.08
N SER A 122 2.64 4.43 -2.99
CA SER A 122 3.52 4.53 -1.82
C SER A 122 2.72 4.87 -0.55
N GLN A 123 1.81 5.85 -0.63
CA GLN A 123 0.93 6.21 0.49
C GLN A 123 0.00 5.06 0.89
N MET A 124 -0.65 4.42 -0.09
CA MET A 124 -1.52 3.27 0.15
C MET A 124 -0.77 2.11 0.80
N LEU A 125 0.44 1.81 0.31
CA LEU A 125 1.29 0.76 0.86
C LEU A 125 1.66 1.06 2.31
N SER A 126 2.04 2.31 2.62
CA SER A 126 2.29 2.75 3.99
C SER A 126 1.08 2.57 4.91
N MET A 127 -0.11 3.01 4.47
CA MET A 127 -1.35 2.80 5.22
C MET A 127 -1.68 1.32 5.42
N PHE A 128 -1.44 0.49 4.40
CA PHE A 128 -1.63 -0.95 4.52
C PHE A 128 -0.67 -1.56 5.54
N HIS A 129 0.62 -1.24 5.48
CA HIS A 129 1.59 -1.70 6.49
C HIS A 129 1.17 -1.30 7.90
N MET A 130 0.78 -0.05 8.12
CA MET A 130 0.29 0.42 9.42
C MET A 130 -0.95 -0.37 9.88
N ARG A 131 -1.89 -0.66 8.97
CA ARG A 131 -3.09 -1.45 9.27
C ARG A 131 -2.76 -2.90 9.64
N VAL A 132 -1.82 -3.53 8.93
CA VAL A 132 -1.36 -4.89 9.24
C VAL A 132 -0.72 -4.93 10.60
N GLU A 133 0.22 -4.03 10.86
CA GLU A 133 0.92 -3.93 12.14
C GLU A 133 -0.05 -3.72 13.30
N MET A 134 -1.07 -2.86 13.13
CA MET A 134 -2.11 -2.65 14.13
C MET A 134 -2.94 -3.93 14.38
N LYS A 135 -3.33 -4.66 13.34
CA LYS A 135 -4.06 -5.94 13.48
C LYS A 135 -3.18 -7.03 14.12
N LEU A 136 -1.91 -7.11 13.74
CA LEU A 136 -0.95 -8.03 14.36
C LEU A 136 -0.75 -7.72 15.83
N PHE A 137 -0.67 -6.43 16.20
CA PHE A 137 -0.62 -5.98 17.58
C PHE A 137 -1.86 -6.45 18.35
N GLN A 138 -3.06 -6.27 17.80
CA GLN A 138 -4.31 -6.76 18.42
C GLN A 138 -4.29 -8.28 18.63
N LEU A 139 -3.81 -9.05 17.65
CA LEU A 139 -3.67 -10.50 17.77
C LEU A 139 -2.66 -10.89 18.87
N ASN A 140 -1.55 -10.17 18.98
CA ASN A 140 -0.56 -10.39 20.05
C ASN A 140 -1.14 -10.07 21.44
N VAL A 141 -1.92 -8.99 21.59
CA VAL A 141 -2.60 -8.67 22.85
C VAL A 141 -3.61 -9.77 23.22
N LYS A 142 -4.35 -10.27 22.23
CA LYS A 142 -5.30 -11.38 22.44
C LYS A 142 -4.58 -12.67 22.86
N GLU A 143 -3.42 -12.95 22.28
CA GLU A 143 -2.56 -14.08 22.66
C GLU A 143 -2.11 -13.98 24.13
N ILE A 144 -1.69 -12.80 24.58
CA ILE A 144 -1.35 -12.54 25.98
C ILE A 144 -2.57 -12.72 26.90
N ASN A 145 -3.75 -12.22 26.50
CA ASN A 145 -4.97 -12.38 27.30
C ASN A 145 -5.36 -13.85 27.48
N MET A 146 -5.31 -14.65 26.41
CA MET A 146 -5.57 -16.10 26.48
C MET A 146 -4.52 -16.84 27.34
N PHE A 147 -3.26 -16.40 27.31
CA PHE A 147 -2.23 -16.94 28.20
C PHE A 147 -2.54 -16.64 29.67
N CYS A 148 -2.99 -15.43 30.00
CA CYS A 148 -3.43 -15.07 31.35
C CYS A 148 -4.64 -15.91 31.80
N GLU A 149 -5.70 -16.00 30.97
CA GLU A 149 -6.92 -16.74 31.29
C GLU A 149 -6.67 -18.23 31.54
N ASN A 150 -5.93 -18.90 30.65
CA ASN A 150 -5.58 -20.32 30.80
C ASN A 150 -4.79 -20.59 32.08
N ASN A 151 -3.92 -19.66 32.47
CA ASN A 151 -3.11 -19.79 33.68
C ASN A 151 -3.94 -19.52 34.95
N THR A 152 -4.88 -18.55 34.94
CA THR A 152 -5.82 -18.36 36.06
C THR A 152 -6.66 -19.60 36.31
N THR A 153 -7.12 -20.28 35.25
CA THR A 153 -7.84 -21.56 35.38
C THR A 153 -6.96 -22.71 35.89
N GLN A 154 -5.66 -22.74 35.56
CA GLN A 154 -4.75 -23.77 36.09
C GLN A 154 -4.39 -23.54 37.57
N ILE A 155 -4.21 -22.28 37.97
CA ILE A 155 -3.88 -21.92 39.36
C ILE A 155 -5.05 -22.25 40.30
N ASN A 156 -6.29 -21.97 39.88
CA ASN A 156 -7.48 -22.30 40.67
C ASN A 156 -7.71 -23.82 40.84
N ASN A 157 -7.11 -24.66 39.99
CA ASN A 157 -7.27 -26.12 40.05
C ASN A 157 -6.15 -26.84 40.81
N ASN A 158 -5.02 -26.17 41.10
CA ASN A 158 -3.85 -26.76 41.76
C ASN A 158 -3.38 -25.86 42.93
N GLU A 159 -4.04 -25.96 44.07
CA GLU A 159 -3.80 -25.12 45.27
C GLU A 159 -2.44 -25.34 45.98
N SER A 160 -1.51 -26.15 45.47
CA SER A 160 -0.31 -26.54 46.23
C SER A 160 1.04 -26.51 45.49
N LEU A 161 1.23 -25.65 44.49
CA LEU A 161 2.55 -25.46 43.86
C LEU A 161 3.03 -24.00 43.87
N ASP A 162 3.53 -23.67 45.06
CA ASP A 162 4.24 -22.51 45.58
C ASP A 162 5.15 -21.71 44.62
N LEU A 163 4.99 -20.38 44.72
CA LEU A 163 5.92 -19.24 44.50
C LEU A 163 6.90 -19.23 43.30
N LYS A 164 7.62 -20.32 43.03
CA LYS A 164 8.62 -20.45 41.96
C LYS A 164 7.98 -20.40 40.58
N ASN A 165 6.80 -21.00 40.44
CA ASN A 165 6.02 -20.91 39.22
C ASN A 165 5.52 -19.47 39.01
N ASN A 166 5.07 -18.80 40.07
CA ASN A 166 4.55 -17.43 39.99
C ASN A 166 5.62 -16.41 39.52
N THR A 167 6.86 -16.55 40.01
CA THR A 167 7.99 -15.70 39.56
C THR A 167 8.44 -16.03 38.13
N PHE A 168 8.39 -17.30 37.70
CA PHE A 168 8.63 -17.67 36.31
C PHE A 168 7.57 -17.07 35.37
N TYR A 169 6.29 -17.13 35.74
CA TYR A 169 5.19 -16.57 34.97
C TYR A 169 5.24 -15.04 34.88
N GLU A 170 5.50 -14.35 35.99
CA GLU A 170 5.66 -12.89 35.98
C GLU A 170 6.80 -12.48 35.03
N ASN A 171 7.91 -13.23 35.04
CA ASN A 171 9.04 -12.98 34.15
C ASN A 171 8.70 -13.26 32.68
N GLU A 172 7.93 -14.31 32.38
CA GLU A 172 7.49 -14.63 31.02
C GLU A 172 6.51 -13.56 30.49
N LEU A 173 5.54 -13.15 31.29
CA LEU A 173 4.59 -12.08 30.95
C LEU A 173 5.31 -10.73 30.78
N ARG A 174 6.24 -10.39 31.68
CA ARG A 174 7.07 -9.18 31.57
C ARG A 174 7.90 -9.20 30.30
N LEU A 175 8.40 -10.37 29.88
CA LEU A 175 9.15 -10.53 28.64
C LEU A 175 8.24 -10.40 27.40
N MET A 176 7.04 -10.98 27.40
CA MET A 176 6.05 -10.80 26.34
C MET A 176 5.64 -9.32 26.20
N MET A 177 5.36 -8.63 27.31
CA MET A 177 5.02 -7.20 27.30
C MET A 177 6.18 -6.30 26.88
N ARG A 178 7.42 -6.60 27.28
CA ARG A 178 8.60 -5.88 26.79
C ARG A 178 8.77 -6.04 25.27
N LYS A 179 8.57 -7.26 24.75
CA LYS A 179 8.62 -7.50 23.30
C LYS A 179 7.50 -6.78 22.56
N LEU A 180 6.28 -6.80 23.09
CA LEU A 180 5.14 -6.09 22.51
C LEU A 180 5.35 -4.57 22.51
N ALA A 181 5.82 -4.00 23.62
CA ALA A 181 6.13 -2.58 23.74
C ALA A 181 7.25 -2.14 22.80
N ARG A 182 8.29 -2.96 22.64
CA ARG A 182 9.39 -2.69 21.69
C ARG A 182 8.90 -2.73 20.24
N HIS A 183 8.05 -3.71 19.90
CA HIS A 183 7.43 -3.80 18.58
C HIS A 183 6.57 -2.56 18.29
N HIS A 184 5.78 -2.11 19.27
CA HIS A 184 4.95 -0.92 19.11
C HIS A 184 5.77 0.39 19.01
N GLN A 185 6.87 0.50 19.75
CA GLN A 185 7.80 1.63 19.62
C GLN A 185 8.50 1.69 18.26
N ILE A 186 8.71 0.55 17.61
CA ILE A 186 9.26 0.49 16.25
C ILE A 186 8.19 0.93 15.23
N ILE A 187 6.92 0.64 15.46
CA ILE A 187 5.81 1.08 14.58
C ILE A 187 5.60 2.60 14.62
N CYS A 188 5.79 3.24 15.79
CA CYS A 188 5.58 4.68 15.97
C CYS A 188 6.78 5.56 15.59
N ARG A 189 7.92 4.99 15.17
CA ARG A 189 9.17 5.70 14.92
C ARG A 189 9.53 5.66 13.44
#